data_AF-A0A0R2B723-F1
#
_entry.id   AF-A0A0R2B723-F1
#
_cell.length_a   1.000
_cell.length_b   1.000
_cell.length_c   1.000
_cell.angle_alpha   90.00
_cell.angle_beta   90.00
_cell.angle_gamma   90.00
#
_symmetry.space_group_name_H-M   'P 1'
#
loop_
_entity.id
_entity.type
_entity.pdbx_description
1 polymer ?
#
loop_
_entity_poly.entity_id
_entity_poly.type
_entity_poly.pdbx_seq_one_letter_code
_entity_poly.pdbx_strand_id
1 'polypeptide(L)'
;MISPLAWVMNLGFVSFGILLGLGVLLLPHLGHTHRWVLSVLALVLGFGGILVGVFHGSGEALVDGTGMYHSFGAFMAFISGNVISILLGRSDMPVSHKTKMLLVVLGIIGVIATVGYTAALILAPDNHPIIIIGLIERGAVYPFLIGLMAAGYSLLKVNPVSQN
;
A
#
# COMPACT_ATOMS: atom_id res chain seq x y z
N MET A 1 8.08 12.50 22.50
CA MET A 1 7.16 11.70 23.36
C MET A 1 6.26 10.86 22.47
N ILE A 2 6.13 9.56 22.72
CA ILE A 2 5.28 8.66 21.93
C ILE A 2 3.83 8.78 22.41
N SER A 3 2.88 8.86 21.49
CA SER A 3 1.44 8.91 21.81
C SER A 3 1.00 7.62 22.55
N PRO A 4 0.10 7.71 23.55
CA PRO A 4 -0.45 6.53 24.23
C PRO A 4 -1.15 5.53 23.31
N LEU A 5 -1.61 5.98 22.13
CA LEU A 5 -2.27 5.16 21.12
C LEU A 5 -1.33 4.72 19.98
N ALA A 6 -0.02 4.96 20.07
CA ALA A 6 0.93 4.56 19.04
C ALA A 6 0.88 3.05 18.75
N TRP A 7 0.66 2.22 19.78
CA TRP A 7 0.53 0.77 19.62
C TRP A 7 -0.68 0.37 18.75
N VAL A 8 -1.79 1.13 18.79
CA VAL A 8 -2.99 0.86 17.97
C VAL A 8 -2.68 1.13 16.50
N MET A 9 -2.05 2.27 16.23
CA MET A 9 -1.63 2.65 14.88
C MET A 9 -0.62 1.63 14.31
N ASN A 10 0.38 1.26 15.10
CA ASN A 10 1.40 0.29 14.73
C ASN A 10 0.81 -1.09 14.45
N LEU A 11 -0.12 -1.56 15.30
CA LEU A 11 -0.85 -2.80 15.08
C LEU A 11 -1.68 -2.71 13.79
N GLY A 12 -2.29 -1.56 13.50
CA GLY A 12 -2.96 -1.30 12.24
C GLY A 12 -2.03 -1.46 11.05
N PHE A 13 -0.80 -0.91 11.14
CA PHE A 13 0.22 -1.04 10.10
C PHE A 13 0.64 -2.50 9.83
N VAL A 14 0.92 -3.25 10.89
CA VAL A 14 1.22 -4.68 10.79
C VAL A 14 0.04 -5.45 10.19
N SER A 15 -1.17 -5.18 10.69
CA SER A 15 -2.37 -5.91 10.30
C SER A 15 -2.73 -5.68 8.83
N PHE A 16 -2.72 -4.44 8.34
CA PHE A 16 -3.02 -4.19 6.92
C PHE A 16 -1.93 -4.79 6.01
N GLY A 17 -0.66 -4.71 6.40
CA GLY A 17 0.44 -5.31 5.64
C GLY A 17 0.22 -6.81 5.44
N ILE A 18 -0.07 -7.53 6.53
CA ILE A 18 -0.35 -8.96 6.50
C ILE A 18 -1.62 -9.25 5.69
N LEU A 19 -2.73 -8.58 5.98
CA LEU A 19 -4.02 -8.88 5.37
C LEU A 19 -4.04 -8.59 3.86
N LEU A 20 -3.46 -7.47 3.41
CA LEU A 20 -3.40 -7.15 1.99
C LEU A 20 -2.36 -8.03 1.27
N GLY A 21 -1.20 -8.27 1.88
CA GLY A 21 -0.19 -9.18 1.32
C GLY A 21 -0.76 -10.59 1.10
N LEU A 22 -1.37 -11.18 2.14
CA LEU A 22 -2.03 -12.47 2.03
C LEU A 22 -3.21 -12.43 1.05
N GLY A 23 -4.02 -11.38 1.09
CA GLY A 23 -5.15 -11.21 0.19
C GLY A 23 -4.73 -11.28 -1.28
N VAL A 24 -3.64 -10.61 -1.65
CA VAL A 24 -3.08 -10.64 -3.01
C VAL A 24 -2.47 -12.01 -3.35
N LEU A 25 -1.75 -12.64 -2.41
CA LEU A 25 -1.15 -13.96 -2.61
C LEU A 25 -2.21 -15.06 -2.83
N LEU A 26 -3.39 -14.89 -2.25
CA LEU A 26 -4.49 -15.85 -2.33
C LEU A 26 -5.44 -15.59 -3.51
N LEU A 27 -5.18 -14.56 -4.34
CA LEU A 27 -6.04 -14.27 -5.49
C LEU A 27 -6.06 -15.43 -6.50
N PRO A 28 -7.24 -15.95 -6.85
CA PRO A 28 -7.36 -17.01 -7.83
C PRO A 28 -7.37 -16.46 -9.25
N HIS A 29 -7.18 -17.34 -10.25
CA HIS A 29 -7.35 -17.03 -11.68
C HIS A 29 -6.42 -15.94 -12.25
N LEU A 30 -5.18 -15.84 -11.74
CA LEU A 30 -4.15 -14.99 -12.33
C LEU A 30 -3.25 -15.81 -13.26
N GLY A 31 -2.97 -15.29 -14.46
CA GLY A 31 -1.98 -15.88 -15.37
C GLY A 31 -0.59 -15.98 -14.70
N HIS A 32 0.21 -16.98 -15.08
CA HIS A 32 1.44 -17.35 -14.37
C HIS A 32 2.40 -16.17 -14.12
N THR A 33 2.68 -15.36 -15.14
CA THR A 33 3.56 -14.18 -15.02
C THR A 33 2.99 -13.13 -14.08
N HIS A 34 1.70 -12.80 -14.21
CA HIS A 34 1.02 -11.85 -13.34
C HIS A 34 1.04 -12.33 -11.89
N ARG A 35 0.78 -13.62 -11.66
CA ARG A 35 0.82 -14.23 -10.34
C ARG A 35 2.19 -14.06 -9.69
N TRP A 36 3.27 -14.33 -10.42
CA TRP A 36 4.62 -14.24 -9.85
C TRP A 36 4.98 -12.80 -9.47
N VAL A 37 4.76 -11.84 -10.37
CA VAL A 37 5.01 -10.40 -10.12
C VAL A 37 4.17 -9.89 -8.95
N LEU A 38 2.87 -10.19 -8.94
CA LEU A 38 1.97 -9.79 -7.86
C LEU A 38 2.35 -10.44 -6.52
N SER A 39 2.86 -11.68 -6.53
CA SER A 39 3.31 -12.34 -5.31
C SER A 39 4.54 -11.66 -4.71
N VAL A 40 5.53 -11.31 -5.55
CA VAL A 40 6.72 -10.57 -5.09
C VAL A 40 6.30 -9.21 -4.52
N LEU A 41 5.46 -8.47 -5.24
CA LEU A 41 4.97 -7.18 -4.76
C LEU A 41 4.15 -7.31 -3.47
N ALA A 42 3.35 -8.38 -3.32
CA ALA A 42 2.56 -8.63 -2.12
C ALA A 42 3.45 -8.89 -0.89
N LEU A 43 4.56 -9.62 -1.09
CA LEU A 43 5.56 -9.81 -0.05
C LEU A 43 6.26 -8.50 0.31
N VAL A 44 6.59 -7.66 -0.68
CA VAL A 44 7.15 -6.32 -0.46
C VAL A 44 6.18 -5.43 0.31
N LEU A 45 4.88 -5.44 -0.05
CA LEU A 45 3.83 -4.69 0.64
C LEU A 45 3.69 -5.15 2.09
N GLY A 46 3.60 -6.47 2.31
CA GLY A 46 3.44 -7.04 3.63
C GLY A 46 4.64 -6.77 4.54
N PHE A 47 5.85 -6.97 4.02
CA PHE A 47 7.08 -6.67 4.75
C PHE A 47 7.20 -5.16 5.05
N GLY A 48 6.88 -4.31 4.08
CA GLY A 48 6.84 -2.85 4.27
C GLY A 48 5.89 -2.43 5.39
N GLY A 49 4.65 -2.96 5.40
CA GLY A 49 3.66 -2.67 6.45
C GLY A 49 4.12 -3.13 7.84
N ILE A 50 4.80 -4.29 7.93
CA ILE A 50 5.39 -4.78 9.18
C ILE A 50 6.48 -3.84 9.67
N LEU A 51 7.40 -3.41 8.80
CA LEU A 51 8.47 -2.48 9.17
C LEU A 51 7.92 -1.15 9.69
N VAL A 52 6.91 -0.59 9.03
CA VAL A 52 6.24 0.65 9.47
C VAL A 52 5.62 0.50 10.86
N GLY A 53 5.05 -0.67 11.17
CA GLY A 53 4.44 -0.92 12.49
C GLY A 53 5.46 -1.24 13.59
N VAL A 54 6.57 -1.90 13.26
CA VAL A 54 7.60 -2.28 14.25
C VAL A 54 8.51 -1.10 14.60
N PHE A 55 8.89 -0.30 13.61
CA PHE A 55 9.80 0.83 13.79
C PHE A 55 9.02 2.14 13.83
N HIS A 56 9.32 3.02 14.79
CA HIS A 56 8.62 4.29 14.94
C HIS A 56 9.12 5.32 13.94
N GLY A 57 8.21 6.09 13.34
CA GLY A 57 8.54 7.23 12.48
C GLY A 57 8.77 8.53 13.25
N SER A 58 9.16 8.47 14.52
CA SER A 58 9.33 9.67 15.36
C SER A 58 10.68 10.34 15.13
N GLY A 59 10.79 11.62 15.51
CA GLY A 59 12.06 12.35 15.43
C GLY A 59 13.15 11.68 16.27
N GLU A 60 12.81 11.12 17.43
CA GLU A 60 13.76 10.37 18.27
C GLU A 60 14.30 9.14 17.54
N ALA A 61 13.45 8.41 16.81
CA ALA A 61 13.86 7.26 16.01
C ALA A 61 14.74 7.65 14.81
N LEU A 62 14.58 8.85 14.25
CA LEU A 62 15.48 9.34 13.21
C LEU A 62 16.89 9.62 13.77
N VAL A 63 16.98 10.08 15.03
CA VAL A 63 18.27 10.37 15.68
C VAL A 63 19.03 9.08 16.00
N ASP A 64 18.36 8.03 16.47
CA ASP A 64 18.99 6.73 16.75
C ASP A 64 19.12 5.80 15.52
N GLY A 65 18.62 6.27 14.36
CA GLY A 65 18.69 5.58 13.07
C GLY A 65 17.60 4.53 12.84
N THR A 66 16.80 4.18 13.84
CA THR A 66 15.73 3.18 13.69
C THR A 66 14.57 3.68 12.81
N GLY A 67 14.38 4.99 12.72
CA GLY A 67 13.40 5.64 11.85
C GLY A 67 13.66 5.39 10.35
N MET A 68 14.90 5.06 9.96
CA MET A 68 15.19 4.69 8.57
C MET A 68 14.45 3.42 8.14
N TYR A 69 14.27 2.44 9.05
CA TYR A 69 13.50 1.23 8.75
C TYR A 69 12.01 1.53 8.57
N HIS A 70 11.47 2.49 9.33
CA HIS A 70 10.10 2.96 9.15
C HIS A 70 9.92 3.60 7.76
N SER A 71 10.79 4.56 7.41
CA SER A 71 10.74 5.22 6.09
C SER A 71 10.93 4.23 4.95
N PHE A 72 11.86 3.28 5.08
CA PHE A 72 12.08 2.23 4.09
C PHE A 72 10.83 1.35 3.91
N GLY A 73 10.22 0.91 5.02
CA GLY A 73 8.97 0.16 5.00
C GLY A 73 7.82 0.93 4.34
N ALA A 74 7.73 2.23 4.61
CA ALA A 74 6.71 3.10 4.01
C ALA A 74 6.87 3.16 2.49
N PHE A 75 8.09 3.40 1.98
CA PHE A 75 8.35 3.40 0.54
C PHE A 75 8.06 2.04 -0.11
N MET A 76 8.45 0.94 0.54
CA MET A 76 8.10 -0.41 0.07
C MET A 76 6.58 -0.55 -0.10
N ALA A 77 5.81 -0.15 0.92
CA ALA A 77 4.36 -0.25 0.90
C ALA A 77 3.71 0.69 -0.14
N PHE A 78 4.17 1.94 -0.25
CA PHE A 78 3.63 2.91 -1.20
C PHE A 78 3.81 2.45 -2.64
N ILE A 79 5.02 2.02 -2.99
CA ILE A 79 5.33 1.60 -4.36
C ILE A 79 4.59 0.30 -4.66
N SER A 80 4.78 -0.73 -3.84
CA SER A 80 4.19 -2.05 -4.11
C SER A 80 2.66 -2.02 -4.10
N GLY A 81 2.03 -1.37 -3.12
CA GLY A 81 0.58 -1.30 -3.01
C GLY A 81 -0.08 -0.65 -4.22
N ASN A 82 0.46 0.49 -4.67
CA ASN A 82 -0.07 1.18 -5.85
C ASN A 82 0.20 0.40 -7.14
N VAL A 83 1.38 -0.21 -7.30
CA VAL A 83 1.68 -1.05 -8.47
C VAL A 83 0.79 -2.29 -8.51
N ILE A 84 0.56 -2.96 -7.36
CA ILE A 84 -0.40 -4.07 -7.24
C ILE A 84 -1.78 -3.60 -7.71
N SER A 85 -2.26 -2.46 -7.22
CA SER A 85 -3.58 -1.92 -7.60
C SER A 85 -3.68 -1.77 -9.13
N ILE A 86 -2.67 -1.17 -9.75
CA ILE A 86 -2.61 -1.00 -11.21
C ILE A 86 -2.62 -2.35 -11.95
N LEU A 87 -1.78 -3.30 -11.53
CA LEU A 87 -1.64 -4.59 -12.19
C LEU A 87 -2.90 -5.45 -12.03
N LEU A 88 -3.54 -5.43 -10.86
CA LEU A 88 -4.81 -6.11 -10.65
C LEU A 88 -5.93 -5.52 -11.51
N GLY A 89 -5.99 -4.19 -11.65
CA GLY A 89 -6.92 -3.54 -12.55
C GLY A 89 -6.72 -3.89 -14.03
N ARG A 90 -5.52 -4.36 -14.43
CA ARG A 90 -5.20 -4.83 -15.79
C ARG A 90 -5.23 -6.34 -15.95
N SER A 91 -5.46 -7.08 -14.87
CA SER A 91 -5.47 -8.54 -14.89
C SER A 91 -6.81 -9.11 -15.33
N ASP A 92 -6.84 -10.43 -15.54
CA ASP A 92 -8.04 -11.20 -15.86
C ASP A 92 -8.93 -11.49 -14.62
N MET A 93 -8.64 -10.86 -13.48
CA MET A 93 -9.42 -11.00 -12.24
C MET A 93 -10.93 -10.83 -12.51
N PRO A 94 -11.80 -11.72 -11.98
CA PRO A 94 -13.20 -11.79 -12.35
C PRO A 94 -14.06 -10.73 -11.65
N VAL A 95 -13.68 -9.46 -11.75
CA VAL A 95 -14.43 -8.32 -11.20
C VAL A 95 -14.95 -7.41 -12.30
N SER A 96 -15.91 -6.55 -11.95
CA SER A 96 -16.50 -5.60 -12.91
C SER A 96 -15.44 -4.67 -13.52
N HIS A 97 -15.67 -4.23 -14.75
CA HIS A 97 -14.82 -3.22 -15.41
C HIS A 97 -14.68 -1.94 -14.57
N LYS A 98 -15.74 -1.54 -13.84
CA LYS A 98 -15.71 -0.37 -12.94
C LYS A 98 -14.69 -0.57 -11.81
N THR A 99 -14.66 -1.74 -11.19
CA THR A 99 -13.69 -2.09 -10.14
C THR A 99 -12.27 -2.08 -10.72
N LYS A 100 -12.07 -2.65 -11.91
CA LYS A 100 -10.77 -2.65 -12.61
C LYS A 100 -10.27 -1.24 -12.90
N MET A 101 -11.13 -0.38 -13.44
CA MET A 101 -10.80 1.02 -13.71
C MET A 101 -10.49 1.80 -12.42
N LEU A 102 -11.28 1.58 -11.36
CA LEU A 102 -11.04 2.20 -10.05
C LEU A 102 -9.65 1.83 -9.52
N LEU A 103 -9.27 0.55 -9.59
CA LEU A 103 -7.95 0.06 -9.19
C LEU A 103 -6.80 0.75 -9.95
N VAL A 104 -6.92 0.88 -11.28
CA VAL A 104 -5.90 1.55 -12.10
C VAL A 104 -5.81 3.03 -11.76
N VAL A 105 -6.94 3.73 -11.69
CA VAL A 105 -6.99 5.18 -11.42
C VAL A 105 -6.40 5.48 -10.04
N LEU A 106 -6.86 4.78 -9.00
CA LEU A 106 -6.37 4.97 -7.64
C LEU A 106 -4.86 4.64 -7.53
N GLY A 107 -4.42 3.56 -8.16
CA GLY A 107 -2.99 3.23 -8.16
C GLY A 107 -2.14 4.28 -8.87
N ILE A 108 -2.60 4.86 -9.99
CA ILE A 108 -1.90 5.97 -10.65
C ILE A 108 -1.83 7.20 -9.75
N ILE A 109 -2.94 7.57 -9.08
CA ILE A 109 -2.96 8.68 -8.12
C ILE A 109 -1.93 8.45 -7.02
N GLY A 110 -1.86 7.24 -6.46
CA GLY A 110 -0.91 6.95 -5.40
C GLY A 110 0.55 6.91 -5.88
N VAL A 111 0.82 6.47 -7.11
CA VAL A 111 2.17 6.61 -7.71
C VAL A 111 2.55 8.09 -7.86
N ILE A 112 1.65 8.92 -8.39
CA ILE A 112 1.89 10.36 -8.54
C ILE A 112 2.14 11.00 -7.16
N ALA A 113 1.34 10.65 -6.15
CA ALA A 113 1.55 11.12 -4.79
C ALA A 113 2.90 10.65 -4.22
N THR A 114 3.31 9.40 -4.47
CA THR A 114 4.63 8.89 -4.04
C THR A 114 5.77 9.66 -4.68
N VAL A 115 5.66 10.00 -5.98
CA VAL A 115 6.64 10.85 -6.67
C VAL A 115 6.64 12.26 -6.07
N GLY A 116 5.45 12.85 -5.85
CA GLY A 116 5.31 14.16 -5.22
C GLY A 116 5.90 14.20 -3.80
N TYR A 117 5.76 13.11 -3.04
CA TYR A 117 6.32 12.95 -1.70
C TYR A 117 7.84 12.97 -1.77
N THR A 118 8.40 12.14 -2.66
CA THR A 118 9.85 12.05 -2.86
C THR A 118 10.43 13.38 -3.34
N ALA A 119 9.76 14.04 -4.28
CA ALA A 119 10.16 15.35 -4.79
C ALA A 119 10.11 16.40 -3.67
N ALA A 120 9.09 16.39 -2.83
CA ALA A 120 9.03 17.27 -1.67
C ALA A 120 10.27 17.05 -0.78
N LEU A 121 10.52 15.81 -0.33
CA LEU A 121 11.65 15.48 0.53
C LEU A 121 13.01 15.93 -0.03
N ILE A 122 13.21 15.85 -1.35
CA ILE A 122 14.47 16.23 -2.00
C ILE A 122 14.58 17.75 -2.17
N LEU A 123 13.49 18.42 -2.54
CA LEU A 123 13.52 19.82 -2.99
C LEU A 123 13.32 20.85 -1.88
N ALA A 124 12.90 20.45 -0.68
CA ALA A 124 12.73 21.39 0.44
C ALA A 124 13.38 20.90 1.75
N PRO A 125 14.73 20.82 1.81
CA PRO A 125 15.46 20.22 2.92
C PRO A 125 15.19 20.83 4.31
N ASP A 126 14.89 22.14 4.38
CA ASP A 126 15.00 22.88 5.63
C ASP A 126 13.67 23.38 6.23
N ASN A 127 12.52 23.27 5.54
CA ASN A 127 11.27 23.94 5.96
C ASN A 127 9.99 23.21 5.51
N HIS A 128 9.89 21.91 5.74
CA HIS A 128 8.67 21.19 5.42
C HIS A 128 7.54 21.48 6.43
N PRO A 129 6.39 22.00 5.99
CA PRO A 129 5.19 21.92 6.80
C PRO A 129 4.84 20.43 6.90
N ILE A 130 4.93 19.86 8.10
CA ILE A 130 4.55 18.47 8.44
C ILE A 130 3.18 18.10 7.83
N ILE A 131 2.31 19.09 7.68
CA ILE A 131 0.98 18.97 7.05
C ILE A 131 1.05 18.58 5.57
N ILE A 132 1.98 19.14 4.79
CA ILE A 132 2.13 18.84 3.35
C ILE A 132 2.67 17.43 3.16
N ILE A 133 3.70 17.06 3.94
CA ILE A 133 4.26 15.70 3.96
C ILE A 133 3.16 14.69 4.29
N GLY A 134 2.43 14.90 5.39
CA GLY A 134 1.35 13.99 5.80
C GLY A 134 0.18 13.94 4.81
N LEU A 135 -0.13 15.03 4.10
CA LEU A 135 -1.17 15.03 3.06
C LEU A 135 -0.73 14.18 1.86
N ILE A 136 0.50 14.35 1.40
CA ILE A 136 1.00 13.62 0.23
C ILE A 136 1.19 12.12 0.58
N GLU A 137 1.64 11.79 1.78
CA GLU A 137 1.70 10.40 2.28
C GLU A 137 0.33 9.73 2.24
N ARG A 138 -0.73 10.41 2.69
CA ARG A 138 -2.11 9.90 2.59
C ARG A 138 -2.54 9.71 1.15
N GLY A 139 -2.11 10.61 0.27
CA GLY A 139 -2.28 10.48 -1.18
C GLY A 139 -1.59 9.25 -1.75
N ALA A 140 -0.48 8.78 -1.18
CA ALA A 140 0.19 7.55 -1.59
C ALA A 140 -0.49 6.29 -1.01
N VAL A 141 -0.98 6.36 0.23
CA VAL A 141 -1.51 5.19 0.96
C VAL A 141 -2.98 4.91 0.65
N TYR A 142 -3.85 5.91 0.82
CA TYR A 142 -5.29 5.69 0.79
C TYR A 142 -5.81 5.17 -0.55
N PRO A 143 -5.29 5.57 -1.72
CA PRO A 143 -5.80 5.07 -2.98
C PRO A 143 -5.68 3.54 -3.13
N PHE A 144 -4.51 2.95 -2.86
CA PHE A 144 -4.40 1.49 -2.98
C PHE A 144 -5.20 0.76 -1.90
N LEU A 145 -5.30 1.31 -0.68
CA LEU A 145 -6.14 0.71 0.36
C LEU A 145 -7.61 0.64 -0.09
N ILE A 146 -8.15 1.77 -0.58
CA ILE A 146 -9.54 1.85 -1.08
C ILE A 146 -9.72 0.91 -2.27
N GLY A 147 -8.77 0.91 -3.22
CA GLY A 147 -8.81 0.04 -4.39
C GLY A 147 -8.85 -1.43 -4.02
N LEU A 148 -7.95 -1.89 -3.14
CA LEU A 148 -7.87 -3.29 -2.72
C LEU A 148 -9.08 -3.72 -1.89
N MET A 149 -9.61 -2.85 -1.03
CA MET A 149 -10.87 -3.11 -0.33
C MET A 149 -12.05 -3.26 -1.31
N ALA A 150 -12.14 -2.38 -2.32
CA ALA A 150 -13.17 -2.46 -3.34
C ALA A 150 -13.04 -3.73 -4.20
N ALA A 151 -11.81 -4.15 -4.50
CA ALA A 151 -11.53 -5.40 -5.20
C ALA A 151 -11.97 -6.61 -4.38
N GLY A 152 -11.57 -6.69 -3.11
CA GLY A 152 -12.00 -7.76 -2.20
C GLY A 152 -13.52 -7.83 -2.08
N TYR A 153 -14.18 -6.69 -1.87
CA TYR A 153 -15.65 -6.61 -1.84
C TYR A 153 -16.30 -7.06 -3.16
N SER A 154 -15.70 -6.72 -4.30
CA SER A 154 -16.20 -7.14 -5.61
C SER A 154 -16.07 -8.65 -5.80
N LEU A 155 -14.96 -9.25 -5.35
CA LEU A 155 -14.72 -10.69 -5.43
C LEU A 155 -15.71 -11.49 -4.57
N LEU A 156 -16.11 -10.98 -3.40
CA LEU A 156 -17.13 -11.62 -2.56
C LEU A 156 -18.51 -11.72 -3.25
N LYS A 157 -18.77 -10.91 -4.28
CA LYS A 157 -20.01 -10.95 -5.06
C LYS A 157 -19.94 -11.89 -6.27
N VAL A 158 -18.76 -12.41 -6.59
CA VAL A 158 -18.59 -13.36 -7.70
C VAL A 158 -19.08 -14.72 -7.19
N ASN A 159 -20.24 -15.17 -7.69
CA ASN A 159 -20.78 -16.47 -7.34
C ASN A 159 -19.83 -17.58 -7.85
N PRO A 160 -19.39 -18.51 -7.00
CA PRO A 160 -18.51 -19.62 -7.41
C PRO A 160 -19.21 -20.69 -8.27
N VAL A 161 -20.50 -20.54 -8.59
CA VAL A 161 -21.35 -21.63 -9.12
C VAL A 161 -21.54 -21.60 -10.65
N SER A 162 -21.08 -20.57 -11.37
CA SER A 162 -21.38 -20.43 -12.82
C SER A 162 -20.23 -20.70 -13.80
N GLN A 163 -19.24 -21.52 -13.44
CA GLN A 163 -18.08 -21.81 -14.32
C GLN A 163 -17.79 -23.30 -14.56
N ASN A 164 -18.81 -24.17 -14.51
CA ASN A 164 -18.73 -25.51 -15.07
C ASN A 164 -19.84 -25.72 -16.11
#